data_AF-A0A2P4SVU4-F1
#
_entry.id   AF-A0A2P4SVU4-F1
#
_cell.length_a   1.000
_cell.length_b   1.000
_cell.length_c   1.000
_cell.angle_alpha   90.00
_cell.angle_beta   90.00
_cell.angle_gamma   90.00
#
_symmetry.space_group_name_H-M   'P 1'
#
loop_
_entity.id
_entity.type
_entity.pdbx_description
1 polymer ?
#
loop_
_entity_poly.entity_id
_entity_poly.type
_entity_poly.pdbx_seq_one_letter_code
_entity_poly.pdbx_strand_id
1 'polypeptide(L)'
;MKLKQRVVLLAILLVIFIFTKVFLIDNLDTSAANREDQRAFHRMMASLRVELDPRLDHTLQSPWEIAAQWVVPREVYPEETPELGAVMHAMSTKKIIKADVGYKGTQLKALLILEGGQKVVFKPKRYARDYVVEGEPYAGYDRHNAEVAAFHLDRILGFRRAPLVVGRFVNLRTEIKPVATEQLLGTFMTVGNNTCFYGKCYYCRETEPACADGDIMEGSVTLWLPDVWPLQKHRHPWGRTYREGKLA
;
A
#
# COMPACT_ATOMS: atom_id res chain seq x y z
N MET A 1 36.79 -34.44 -54.26
CA MET A 1 35.57 -33.59 -54.34
C MET A 1 35.89 -32.33 -55.12
N LYS A 2 35.03 -31.97 -56.09
CA LYS A 2 35.12 -30.68 -56.79
C LYS A 2 34.79 -29.55 -55.79
N LEU A 3 35.36 -28.35 -55.98
CA LEU A 3 35.17 -27.19 -55.09
C LEU A 3 33.70 -26.94 -54.73
N LYS A 4 32.80 -27.09 -55.70
CA LYS A 4 31.34 -26.97 -55.51
C LYS A 4 30.78 -27.94 -54.46
N GLN A 5 31.25 -29.18 -54.39
CA GLN A 5 30.81 -30.15 -53.39
C GLN A 5 31.29 -29.78 -51.98
N ARG A 6 32.49 -29.18 -51.85
CA ARG A 6 33.01 -28.73 -50.55
C ARG A 6 32.22 -27.55 -50.00
N VAL A 7 31.84 -26.60 -50.87
CA VAL A 7 31.01 -25.45 -50.51
C VAL A 7 29.61 -25.89 -50.08
N VAL A 8 28.99 -26.84 -50.79
CA VAL A 8 27.68 -27.39 -50.42
C VAL A 8 27.75 -28.12 -49.07
N LEU A 9 28.79 -28.92 -48.83
CA LEU A 9 28.95 -29.62 -47.56
C LEU A 9 29.14 -28.64 -46.39
N LEU A 10 29.95 -27.59 -46.58
CA LEU A 10 30.14 -26.53 -45.59
C LEU A 10 28.85 -25.77 -45.30
N ALA A 11 28.06 -25.45 -46.33
CA ALA A 11 26.77 -24.79 -46.15
C ALA A 11 25.79 -25.66 -45.36
N ILE A 12 25.72 -26.96 -45.67
CA ILE A 12 24.87 -27.91 -44.93
C ILE A 12 25.33 -28.02 -43.47
N LEU A 13 26.62 -28.15 -43.21
CA LEU A 13 27.15 -28.21 -41.85
C LEU A 13 26.90 -26.92 -41.07
N LEU A 14 27.00 -25.76 -41.70
CA LEU A 14 26.70 -24.47 -41.09
C LEU A 14 25.22 -24.35 -40.73
N VAL A 15 24.32 -24.79 -41.62
CA VAL A 15 22.87 -24.82 -41.36
C VAL A 15 22.56 -25.78 -40.22
N ILE A 16 23.14 -26.99 -40.21
CA ILE A 16 22.98 -27.94 -39.10
C ILE A 16 23.48 -27.33 -37.80
N PHE A 17 24.64 -26.67 -37.81
CA PHE A 17 25.20 -26.03 -36.62
C PHE A 17 24.33 -24.88 -36.10
N ILE A 18 23.77 -24.06 -36.99
CA ILE A 18 22.82 -23.00 -36.63
C ILE A 18 21.56 -23.62 -36.03
N PHE A 19 20.99 -24.64 -36.67
CA PHE A 19 19.80 -25.33 -36.16
C PHE A 19 20.06 -26.01 -34.82
N THR A 20 21.20 -26.67 -34.63
CA THR A 20 21.53 -27.27 -33.33
C THR A 20 21.79 -26.21 -32.27
N LYS A 21 22.42 -25.08 -32.60
CA LYS A 21 22.54 -23.94 -31.68
C LYS A 21 21.17 -23.41 -31.24
N VAL A 22 20.29 -23.11 -32.20
CA VAL A 22 18.96 -22.56 -31.92
C VAL A 22 18.10 -23.58 -31.16
N PHE A 23 18.03 -24.84 -31.62
CA PHE A 23 17.16 -25.83 -30.98
C PHE A 23 17.68 -26.39 -29.65
N LEU A 24 19.00 -26.49 -29.44
CA LEU A 24 19.55 -27.02 -28.19
C LEU A 24 19.81 -25.92 -27.16
N ILE A 25 20.28 -24.74 -27.57
CA ILE A 25 20.64 -23.68 -26.62
C ILE A 25 19.42 -22.84 -26.24
N ASP A 26 18.55 -22.45 -27.19
CA ASP A 26 17.37 -21.64 -26.86
C ASP A 26 16.29 -22.46 -26.10
N ASN A 27 16.26 -23.79 -26.27
CA ASN A 27 15.42 -24.66 -25.42
C ASN A 27 16.06 -24.98 -24.06
N LEU A 28 17.38 -24.82 -23.89
CA LEU A 28 18.04 -25.01 -22.60
C LEU A 28 17.69 -23.90 -21.60
N ASP A 29 17.28 -22.72 -22.07
CA ASP A 29 16.75 -21.64 -21.22
C ASP A 29 15.40 -22.00 -20.57
N THR A 30 14.77 -23.10 -20.99
CA THR A 30 13.66 -23.76 -20.25
C THR A 30 14.13 -24.96 -19.44
N SER A 31 15.29 -24.85 -18.78
CA SER A 31 15.84 -25.87 -17.89
C SER A 31 14.88 -26.26 -16.75
N ALA A 32 15.04 -27.47 -16.21
CA ALA A 32 14.29 -27.92 -15.04
C ALA A 32 14.48 -26.97 -13.83
N ALA A 33 15.65 -26.35 -13.70
CA ALA A 33 15.93 -25.31 -12.70
C ALA A 33 15.05 -24.07 -12.90
N ASN A 34 14.88 -23.57 -14.14
CA ASN A 34 13.96 -22.45 -14.40
C ASN A 34 12.50 -22.82 -14.06
N ARG A 35 12.08 -24.07 -14.31
CA ARG A 35 10.74 -24.55 -13.92
C ARG A 35 10.59 -24.70 -12.41
N GLU A 36 11.63 -25.11 -11.71
CA GLU A 36 11.66 -25.22 -10.25
C GLU A 36 11.62 -23.84 -9.59
N ASP A 37 12.42 -22.89 -10.09
CA ASP A 37 12.41 -21.49 -9.69
C ASP A 37 11.04 -20.84 -9.92
N GLN A 38 10.42 -21.09 -11.08
CA GLN A 38 9.05 -20.65 -11.33
C GLN A 38 8.06 -21.27 -10.33
N ARG A 39 8.15 -22.57 -10.04
CA ARG A 39 7.26 -23.21 -9.03
C ARG A 39 7.51 -22.68 -7.63
N ALA A 40 8.76 -22.38 -7.27
CA ALA A 40 9.12 -21.78 -6.00
C ALA A 40 8.55 -20.35 -5.90
N PHE A 41 8.70 -19.57 -6.97
CA PHE A 41 8.12 -18.23 -7.09
C PHE A 41 6.59 -18.26 -6.97
N HIS A 42 5.89 -19.15 -7.67
CA HIS A 42 4.44 -19.27 -7.57
C HIS A 42 3.99 -19.70 -6.17
N ARG A 43 4.73 -20.61 -5.52
CA ARG A 43 4.46 -21.01 -4.13
C ARG A 43 4.64 -19.84 -3.15
N MET A 44 5.73 -19.10 -3.28
CA MET A 44 5.96 -17.88 -2.50
C MET A 44 4.87 -16.82 -2.75
N MET A 45 4.51 -16.57 -4.01
CA MET A 45 3.44 -15.62 -4.33
C MET A 45 2.08 -16.06 -3.77
N ALA A 46 1.79 -17.36 -3.79
CA ALA A 46 0.59 -17.92 -3.19
C ALA A 46 0.59 -17.77 -1.67
N SER A 47 1.72 -17.97 -0.99
CA SER A 47 1.83 -17.82 0.47
C SER A 47 1.77 -16.35 0.93
N LEU A 48 2.09 -15.40 0.05
CA LEU A 48 2.02 -13.97 0.35
C LEU A 48 0.61 -13.38 0.18
N ARG A 49 -0.29 -14.11 -0.48
CA ARG A 49 -1.68 -13.68 -0.71
C ARG A 49 -2.44 -13.71 0.60
N VAL A 50 -3.11 -12.59 0.89
CA VAL A 50 -4.01 -12.48 2.04
C VAL A 50 -5.43 -12.43 1.50
N GLU A 51 -6.25 -13.40 1.88
CA GLU A 51 -7.68 -13.39 1.62
C GLU A 51 -8.38 -12.56 2.70
N LEU A 52 -9.23 -11.61 2.29
CA LEU A 52 -9.98 -10.74 3.22
C LEU A 52 -11.24 -11.45 3.74
N ASP A 53 -11.04 -12.61 4.35
CA ASP A 53 -12.09 -13.40 4.98
C ASP A 53 -12.44 -12.80 6.36
N PRO A 54 -13.72 -12.44 6.62
CA PRO A 54 -14.12 -11.88 7.92
C PRO A 54 -14.08 -12.88 9.09
N ARG A 55 -13.91 -14.18 8.83
CA ARG A 55 -13.98 -15.22 9.87
C ARG A 55 -12.81 -15.11 10.85
N LEU A 56 -13.15 -15.10 12.14
CA LEU A 56 -12.23 -15.28 13.25
C LEU A 56 -12.56 -16.62 13.90
N ASP A 57 -11.97 -17.68 13.36
CA ASP A 57 -12.21 -19.03 13.88
C ASP A 57 -11.53 -19.16 15.26
N HIS A 58 -12.20 -19.84 16.19
CA HIS A 58 -11.64 -20.19 17.51
C HIS A 58 -11.35 -19.05 18.48
N THR A 59 -11.92 -17.85 18.28
CA THR A 59 -11.79 -16.76 19.26
C THR A 59 -13.07 -15.93 19.42
N LEU A 60 -13.31 -15.45 20.63
CA LEU A 60 -14.37 -14.47 20.94
C LEU A 60 -13.82 -13.03 20.94
N GLN A 61 -12.53 -12.85 20.68
CA GLN A 61 -11.89 -11.55 20.64
C GLN A 61 -12.31 -10.78 19.39
N SER A 62 -12.41 -9.46 19.55
CA SER A 62 -12.56 -8.56 18.40
C SER A 62 -11.28 -8.57 17.54
N PRO A 63 -11.39 -8.26 16.23
CA PRO A 63 -10.21 -8.11 15.37
C PRO A 63 -9.22 -7.04 15.88
N TRP A 64 -9.72 -6.07 16.66
CA TRP A 64 -8.94 -5.00 17.25
C TRP A 64 -8.07 -5.49 18.40
N GLU A 65 -8.63 -6.33 19.27
CA GLU A 65 -7.88 -6.93 20.39
C GLU A 65 -6.79 -7.87 19.87
N ILE A 66 -7.10 -8.68 18.86
CA ILE A 66 -6.13 -9.56 18.20
C ILE A 66 -4.97 -8.74 17.63
N ALA A 67 -5.28 -7.72 16.83
CA ALA A 67 -4.26 -6.88 16.22
C ALA A 67 -3.42 -6.11 17.24
N ALA A 68 -4.02 -5.70 18.38
CA ALA A 68 -3.31 -5.02 19.44
C ALA A 68 -2.31 -5.94 20.17
N GLN A 69 -2.66 -7.22 20.34
CA GLN A 69 -1.81 -8.22 21.01
C GLN A 69 -0.59 -8.62 20.18
N TRP A 70 -0.63 -8.44 18.86
CA TRP A 70 0.50 -8.71 17.98
C TRP A 70 1.69 -7.78 18.17
N VAL A 71 1.45 -6.54 18.60
CA VAL A 71 2.49 -5.52 18.66
C VAL A 71 3.43 -5.82 19.82
N VAL A 72 4.70 -6.05 19.50
CA VAL A 72 5.79 -6.31 20.44
C VAL A 72 7.03 -5.45 20.07
N PRO A 73 8.09 -5.37 20.89
CA PRO A 73 9.20 -4.44 20.63
C PRO A 73 9.96 -4.61 19.31
N ARG A 74 9.83 -5.76 18.62
CA ARG A 74 10.60 -6.10 17.42
C ARG A 74 9.77 -6.26 16.15
N GLU A 75 8.44 -6.35 16.28
CA GLU A 75 7.52 -6.50 15.16
C GLU A 75 6.13 -5.98 15.52
N VAL A 76 5.41 -5.49 14.51
CA VAL A 76 4.04 -4.97 14.64
C VAL A 76 3.00 -6.08 14.45
N TYR A 77 3.37 -7.12 13.71
CA TYR A 77 2.57 -8.31 13.48
C TYR A 77 3.49 -9.54 13.34
N PRO A 78 3.06 -10.74 13.79
CA PRO A 78 3.86 -11.95 13.66
C PRO A 78 3.96 -12.42 12.20
N GLU A 79 4.94 -13.27 11.93
CA GLU A 79 5.12 -13.89 10.61
C GLU A 79 3.93 -14.77 10.24
N GLU A 80 3.53 -15.66 11.14
CA GLU A 80 2.30 -16.45 11.03
C GLU A 80 1.13 -15.64 11.58
N THR A 81 0.30 -15.12 10.68
CA THR A 81 -0.83 -14.24 11.00
C THR A 81 -2.13 -14.72 10.33
N PRO A 82 -2.73 -15.83 10.81
CA PRO A 82 -3.93 -16.38 10.18
C PRO A 82 -5.14 -15.41 10.22
N GLU A 83 -5.23 -14.55 11.23
CA GLU A 83 -6.33 -13.58 11.39
C GLU A 83 -6.10 -12.26 10.62
N LEU A 84 -4.98 -12.10 9.91
CA LEU A 84 -4.67 -10.88 9.16
C LEU A 84 -5.77 -10.53 8.15
N GLY A 85 -6.30 -11.55 7.47
CA GLY A 85 -7.42 -11.41 6.54
C GLY A 85 -8.64 -10.77 7.20
N ALA A 86 -9.03 -11.25 8.38
CA ALA A 86 -10.17 -10.76 9.13
C ALA A 86 -9.98 -9.34 9.68
N VAL A 87 -8.78 -9.02 10.19
CA VAL A 87 -8.45 -7.67 10.65
C VAL A 87 -8.51 -6.67 9.49
N MET A 88 -7.87 -7.01 8.36
CA MET A 88 -7.89 -6.17 7.16
C MET A 88 -9.29 -6.03 6.59
N HIS A 89 -10.08 -7.10 6.58
CA HIS A 89 -11.49 -7.07 6.19
C HIS A 89 -12.25 -6.09 7.08
N ALA A 90 -12.12 -6.19 8.40
CA ALA A 90 -12.79 -5.31 9.35
C ALA A 90 -12.39 -3.84 9.15
N MET A 91 -11.11 -3.53 8.88
CA MET A 91 -10.67 -2.17 8.55
C MET A 91 -11.38 -1.62 7.30
N SER A 92 -11.59 -2.49 6.30
CA SER A 92 -12.21 -2.11 5.03
C SER A 92 -13.74 -1.95 5.09
N THR A 93 -14.43 -2.67 6.00
CA THR A 93 -15.91 -2.74 6.00
C THR A 93 -16.59 -2.22 7.25
N LYS A 94 -15.93 -2.18 8.42
CA LYS A 94 -16.59 -1.76 9.67
C LYS A 94 -17.09 -0.33 9.58
N LYS A 95 -18.28 -0.10 10.14
CA LYS A 95 -18.95 1.20 10.15
C LYS A 95 -18.05 2.26 10.81
N ILE A 96 -17.98 3.44 10.21
CA ILE A 96 -17.32 4.60 10.80
C ILE A 96 -18.33 5.24 11.77
N ILE A 97 -17.95 5.37 13.04
CA ILE A 97 -18.82 5.89 14.11
C ILE A 97 -18.41 7.28 14.59
N LYS A 98 -17.20 7.73 14.25
CA LYS A 98 -16.72 9.10 14.47
C LYS A 98 -15.69 9.47 13.41
N ALA A 99 -15.70 10.72 12.96
CA ALA A 99 -14.70 11.29 12.07
C ALA A 99 -14.24 12.66 12.59
N ASP A 100 -12.94 12.91 12.53
CA ASP A 100 -12.34 14.17 12.98
C ASP A 100 -11.13 14.54 12.12
N VAL A 101 -10.65 15.77 12.24
CA VAL A 101 -9.40 16.19 11.59
C VAL A 101 -8.19 15.58 12.31
N GLY A 102 -7.16 15.21 11.54
CA GLY A 102 -5.85 14.93 12.11
C GLY A 102 -5.14 16.23 12.49
N TYR A 103 -5.46 16.82 13.65
CA TYR A 103 -5.04 18.18 14.08
C TYR A 103 -3.53 18.47 13.96
N LYS A 104 -2.68 17.43 13.98
CA LYS A 104 -1.22 17.55 13.89
C LYS A 104 -0.68 16.96 12.58
N GLY A 105 0.11 17.76 11.88
CA GLY A 105 0.85 17.35 10.68
C GLY A 105 0.83 18.42 9.59
N THR A 106 1.55 18.14 8.52
CA THR A 106 1.66 18.99 7.34
C THR A 106 0.70 18.60 6.22
N GLN A 107 0.19 17.37 6.25
CA GLN A 107 -0.61 16.77 5.17
C GLN A 107 -2.05 16.48 5.61
N LEU A 108 -2.98 16.49 4.66
CA LEU A 108 -4.39 16.20 4.87
C LEU A 108 -4.61 14.73 5.25
N LYS A 109 -5.31 14.52 6.37
CA LYS A 109 -5.76 13.22 6.86
C LYS A 109 -6.94 13.38 7.81
N ALA A 110 -7.78 12.36 7.90
CA ALA A 110 -8.83 12.27 8.90
C ALA A 110 -8.49 11.20 9.95
N LEU A 111 -8.88 11.46 11.20
CA LEU A 111 -8.95 10.44 12.23
C LEU A 111 -10.36 9.86 12.20
N LEU A 112 -10.46 8.54 11.98
CA LEU A 112 -11.73 7.84 12.04
C LEU A 112 -11.73 6.90 13.24
N ILE A 113 -12.92 6.66 13.81
CA ILE A 113 -13.16 5.59 14.76
C ILE A 113 -14.13 4.61 14.11
N LEU A 114 -13.71 3.35 14.00
CA LEU A 114 -14.53 2.27 13.51
C LEU A 114 -15.37 1.68 14.65
N GLU A 115 -16.47 1.03 14.30
CA GLU A 115 -17.27 0.23 15.23
C GLU A 115 -16.37 -0.74 16.03
N GLY A 116 -16.58 -0.81 17.34
CA GLY A 116 -15.65 -1.45 18.29
C GLY A 116 -14.57 -0.51 18.84
N GLY A 117 -14.62 0.79 18.51
CA GLY A 117 -13.78 1.82 19.13
C GLY A 117 -12.38 1.95 18.56
N GLN A 118 -12.03 1.18 17.51
CA GLN A 118 -10.71 1.19 16.90
C GLN A 118 -10.45 2.49 16.14
N LYS A 119 -9.36 3.18 16.51
CA LYS A 119 -8.88 4.36 15.79
C LYS A 119 -8.16 3.93 14.50
N VAL A 120 -8.36 4.68 13.43
CA VAL A 120 -7.62 4.54 12.17
C VAL A 120 -7.32 5.90 11.56
N VAL A 121 -6.22 6.00 10.81
CA VAL A 121 -5.94 7.17 9.96
C VAL A 121 -6.49 6.92 8.58
N PHE A 122 -7.28 7.86 8.07
CA PHE A 122 -7.69 7.87 6.68
C PHE A 122 -6.91 8.92 5.90
N LYS A 123 -6.19 8.49 4.86
CA LYS A 123 -5.56 9.40 3.89
C LYS A 123 -6.32 9.33 2.56
N PRO A 124 -6.95 10.44 2.12
CA PRO A 124 -7.71 10.44 0.89
C PRO A 124 -6.80 10.36 -0.33
N LYS A 125 -7.29 9.80 -1.44
CA LYS A 125 -6.64 9.90 -2.74
C LYS A 125 -6.44 11.36 -3.14
N ARG A 126 -5.22 11.69 -3.59
CA ARG A 126 -4.85 13.03 -4.07
C ARG A 126 -4.45 13.08 -5.53
N TYR A 127 -4.01 11.96 -6.09
CA TYR A 127 -3.52 11.85 -7.45
C TYR A 127 -4.11 10.64 -8.19
N ALA A 128 -4.10 10.71 -9.52
CA ALA A 128 -4.27 9.54 -10.38
C ALA A 128 -3.08 8.57 -10.21
N ARG A 129 -3.25 7.30 -10.63
CA ARG A 129 -2.23 6.26 -10.40
C ARG A 129 -0.97 6.45 -11.22
N ASP A 130 -1.11 7.05 -12.39
CA ASP A 130 -0.08 7.39 -13.37
C ASP A 130 0.54 8.77 -13.15
N TYR A 131 0.07 9.52 -12.16
CA TYR A 131 0.59 10.85 -11.86
C TYR A 131 2.06 10.78 -11.41
N VAL A 132 2.90 11.60 -12.05
CA VAL A 132 4.31 11.76 -11.72
C VAL A 132 4.48 13.00 -10.84
N VAL A 133 5.05 12.81 -9.65
CA VAL A 133 5.40 13.92 -8.76
C VAL A 133 6.73 14.50 -9.22
N GLU A 134 6.70 15.74 -9.69
CA GLU A 134 7.89 16.49 -10.12
C GLU A 134 8.46 17.37 -9.00
N GLY A 135 9.69 17.86 -9.21
CA GLY A 135 10.38 18.76 -8.29
C GLY A 135 11.23 18.03 -7.25
N GLU A 136 11.26 18.58 -6.04
CA GLU A 136 12.09 18.06 -4.95
C GLU A 136 11.67 16.64 -4.52
N PRO A 137 12.60 15.80 -4.00
CA PRO A 137 12.27 14.44 -3.53
C PRO A 137 11.22 14.34 -2.41
N TYR A 138 10.83 15.45 -1.81
CA TYR A 138 9.82 15.57 -0.76
C TYR A 138 8.58 16.38 -1.20
N ALA A 139 8.47 16.68 -2.49
CA ALA A 139 7.34 17.42 -3.05
C ALA A 139 6.05 16.58 -3.08
N GLY A 140 4.93 17.28 -3.23
CA GLY A 140 3.61 16.69 -3.41
C GLY A 140 2.86 16.30 -2.12
N TYR A 141 1.69 15.72 -2.32
CA TYR A 141 0.84 15.20 -1.25
C TYR A 141 1.15 13.75 -0.91
N ASP A 142 0.78 13.32 0.30
CA ASP A 142 0.77 11.91 0.66
C ASP A 142 -0.11 11.10 -0.33
N ARG A 143 0.39 9.92 -0.72
CA ARG A 143 -0.26 9.02 -1.67
C ARG A 143 -0.85 7.82 -0.93
N HIS A 144 -2.18 7.70 -0.93
CA HIS A 144 -2.89 6.62 -0.24
C HIS A 144 -2.47 5.22 -0.73
N ASN A 145 -2.25 5.06 -2.04
CA ASN A 145 -1.78 3.80 -2.61
C ASN A 145 -0.35 3.45 -2.21
N ALA A 146 0.49 4.45 -1.90
CA ALA A 146 1.85 4.22 -1.41
C ALA A 146 1.82 3.66 0.03
N GLU A 147 0.88 4.08 0.88
CA GLU A 147 0.69 3.51 2.22
C GLU A 147 0.34 2.02 2.14
N VAL A 148 -0.61 1.68 1.26
CA VAL A 148 -1.02 0.27 1.03
C VAL A 148 0.16 -0.54 0.51
N ALA A 149 0.85 -0.06 -0.52
CA ALA A 149 1.98 -0.76 -1.12
C ALA A 149 3.15 -0.94 -0.14
N ALA A 150 3.46 0.07 0.68
CA ALA A 150 4.54 0.01 1.65
C ALA A 150 4.28 -1.04 2.74
N PHE A 151 3.04 -1.14 3.25
CA PHE A 151 2.66 -2.20 4.19
C PHE A 151 2.84 -3.60 3.58
N HIS A 152 2.35 -3.80 2.36
CA HIS A 152 2.49 -5.11 1.71
C HIS A 152 3.96 -5.45 1.39
N LEU A 153 4.76 -4.46 0.98
CA LEU A 153 6.18 -4.64 0.74
C LEU A 153 6.95 -4.95 2.04
N ASP A 154 6.63 -4.26 3.14
CA ASP A 154 7.17 -4.54 4.48
C ASP A 154 6.95 -6.01 4.90
N ARG A 155 5.76 -6.57 4.57
CA ARG A 155 5.45 -7.99 4.81
C ARG A 155 6.26 -8.92 3.92
N ILE A 156 6.32 -8.63 2.62
CA ILE A 156 7.07 -9.43 1.63
C ILE A 156 8.56 -9.50 2.00
N LEU A 157 9.13 -8.39 2.48
CA LEU A 157 10.53 -8.31 2.91
C LEU A 157 10.77 -8.87 4.32
N GLY A 158 9.73 -9.33 5.02
CA GLY A 158 9.85 -9.88 6.38
C GLY A 158 10.24 -8.86 7.44
N PHE A 159 10.07 -7.56 7.18
CA PHE A 159 10.42 -6.51 8.14
C PHE A 159 9.43 -6.43 9.29
N ARG A 160 8.13 -6.51 9.00
CA ARG A 160 7.02 -6.50 9.95
C ARG A 160 7.03 -5.29 10.89
N ARG A 161 7.32 -4.11 10.34
CA ARG A 161 7.44 -2.84 11.09
C ARG A 161 6.45 -1.77 10.63
N ALA A 162 5.78 -1.98 9.51
CA ALA A 162 4.71 -1.10 9.07
C ALA A 162 3.40 -1.45 9.81
N PRO A 163 2.60 -0.44 10.21
CA PRO A 163 1.23 -0.70 10.64
C PRO A 163 0.42 -1.29 9.48
N LEU A 164 -0.67 -1.99 9.80
CA LEU A 164 -1.59 -2.53 8.80
C LEU A 164 -2.24 -1.39 8.01
N VAL A 165 -2.32 -1.56 6.69
CA VAL A 165 -2.97 -0.61 5.79
C VAL A 165 -3.86 -1.33 4.77
N VAL A 166 -5.08 -0.84 4.59
CA VAL A 166 -6.00 -1.29 3.53
C VAL A 166 -6.48 -0.12 2.68
N GLY A 167 -6.84 -0.40 1.42
CA GLY A 167 -7.62 0.53 0.61
C GLY A 167 -9.10 0.48 1.04
N ARG A 168 -9.78 1.63 1.04
CA ARG A 168 -11.22 1.72 1.30
C ARG A 168 -11.86 2.81 0.46
N PHE A 169 -13.04 2.52 -0.08
CA PHE A 169 -13.94 3.53 -0.62
C PHE A 169 -14.93 3.93 0.48
N VAL A 170 -15.09 5.24 0.68
CA VAL A 170 -15.95 5.79 1.72
C VAL A 170 -16.92 6.79 1.09
N ASN A 171 -18.20 6.64 1.39
CA ASN A 171 -19.20 7.64 1.01
C ASN A 171 -19.14 8.82 2.00
N LEU A 172 -18.66 9.98 1.55
CA LEU A 172 -18.51 11.15 2.42
C LEU A 172 -19.84 11.66 2.98
N ARG A 173 -20.92 11.56 2.21
CA ARG A 173 -22.25 12.04 2.60
C ARG A 173 -22.89 11.16 3.66
N THR A 174 -22.75 9.84 3.52
CA THR A 174 -23.49 8.88 4.39
C THR A 174 -22.62 8.26 5.49
N GLU A 175 -21.31 8.15 5.31
CA GLU A 175 -20.40 7.53 6.28
C GLU A 175 -19.55 8.53 7.07
N ILE A 176 -19.23 9.71 6.52
CA ILE A 176 -18.37 10.69 7.19
C ILE A 176 -19.15 11.84 7.81
N LYS A 177 -19.86 12.64 6.99
CA LYS A 177 -20.55 13.86 7.47
C LYS A 177 -21.48 13.61 8.67
N PRO A 178 -22.27 12.52 8.76
CA PRO A 178 -23.17 12.30 9.89
C PRO A 178 -22.47 12.05 11.23
N VAL A 179 -21.20 11.65 11.21
CA VAL A 179 -20.41 11.31 12.39
C VAL A 179 -19.17 12.19 12.56
N ALA A 180 -19.08 13.25 11.75
CA ALA A 180 -17.95 14.18 11.74
C ALA A 180 -18.08 15.22 12.86
N THR A 181 -16.95 15.62 13.45
CA THR A 181 -16.89 16.78 14.34
C THR A 181 -17.24 18.07 13.58
N GLU A 182 -17.73 19.09 14.30
CA GLU A 182 -17.97 20.43 13.71
C GLU A 182 -16.71 20.97 13.00
N GLN A 183 -15.54 20.66 13.56
CA GLN A 183 -14.27 21.09 12.99
C GLN A 183 -14.00 20.48 11.62
N LEU A 184 -14.26 19.18 11.43
CA LEU A 184 -14.14 18.52 10.13
C LEU A 184 -15.28 18.98 9.20
N LEU A 185 -16.51 19.06 9.70
CA LEU A 185 -17.69 19.50 8.95
C LEU A 185 -17.51 20.88 8.33
N GLY A 186 -16.94 21.83 9.07
CA GLY A 186 -16.65 23.18 8.59
C GLY A 186 -15.62 23.27 7.47
N THR A 187 -14.98 22.16 7.08
CA THR A 187 -14.02 22.10 5.97
C THR A 187 -14.58 21.45 4.71
N PHE A 188 -15.83 20.97 4.75
CA PHE A 188 -16.49 20.41 3.58
C PHE A 188 -16.94 21.49 2.62
N MET A 189 -16.76 21.22 1.34
CA MET A 189 -17.20 22.09 0.24
C MET A 189 -17.65 21.24 -0.94
N THR A 190 -18.33 21.86 -1.89
CA THR A 190 -18.71 21.23 -3.16
C THR A 190 -17.91 21.85 -4.27
N VAL A 191 -17.24 21.03 -5.08
CA VAL A 191 -16.49 21.46 -6.27
C VAL A 191 -17.08 20.74 -7.48
N GLY A 192 -17.77 21.48 -8.35
CA GLY A 192 -18.59 20.88 -9.40
C GLY A 192 -19.68 19.98 -8.81
N ASN A 193 -19.67 18.70 -9.16
CA ASN A 193 -20.61 17.70 -8.62
C ASN A 193 -20.00 16.84 -7.49
N ASN A 194 -18.79 17.17 -7.04
CA ASN A 194 -18.05 16.36 -6.09
C ASN A 194 -18.08 16.94 -4.68
N THR A 195 -18.30 16.07 -3.69
CA THR A 195 -18.11 16.40 -2.28
C THR A 195 -16.61 16.38 -1.97
N CYS A 196 -16.10 17.48 -1.43
CA CYS A 196 -14.68 17.65 -1.10
C CYS A 196 -14.50 18.11 0.34
N PHE A 197 -13.30 17.93 0.87
CA PHE A 197 -12.88 18.59 2.11
C PHE A 197 -11.38 18.89 2.10
N TYR A 198 -10.99 19.99 2.75
CA TYR A 198 -9.59 20.39 2.88
C TYR A 198 -8.99 20.11 4.27
N GLY A 199 -9.83 19.78 5.25
CA GLY A 199 -9.41 19.42 6.62
C GLY A 199 -8.65 20.54 7.35
N LYS A 200 -7.96 20.18 8.44
CA LYS A 200 -7.10 21.12 9.18
C LYS A 200 -5.73 20.50 9.46
N CYS A 201 -4.71 21.12 8.87
CA CYS A 201 -3.29 20.78 9.01
C CYS A 201 -2.45 22.02 8.61
N TYR A 202 -1.12 21.97 8.78
CA TYR A 202 -0.26 23.14 8.55
C TYR A 202 -0.37 23.72 7.13
N TYR A 203 -0.42 22.87 6.10
CA TYR A 203 -0.56 23.26 4.69
C TYR A 203 -1.97 23.05 4.12
N CYS A 204 -2.96 22.71 4.94
CA CYS A 204 -4.33 22.53 4.45
C CYS A 204 -4.95 23.90 4.10
N ARG A 205 -5.53 24.01 2.91
CA ARG A 205 -6.12 25.23 2.35
C ARG A 205 -7.38 24.88 1.55
N GLU A 206 -8.36 25.78 1.53
CA GLU A 206 -9.58 25.66 0.72
C GLU A 206 -9.29 25.51 -0.79
N THR A 207 -8.16 26.03 -1.26
CA THR A 207 -7.71 25.92 -2.66
C THR A 207 -7.14 24.55 -3.02
N GLU A 208 -6.86 23.69 -2.04
CA GLU A 208 -6.22 22.39 -2.23
C GLU A 208 -7.00 21.23 -1.58
N PRO A 209 -8.32 21.10 -1.82
CA PRO A 209 -9.13 20.07 -1.18
C PRO A 209 -8.82 18.67 -1.74
N ALA A 210 -9.20 17.64 -1.00
CA ALA A 210 -9.39 16.30 -1.56
C ALA A 210 -10.86 16.14 -1.95
N CYS A 211 -11.11 15.69 -3.19
CA CYS A 211 -12.45 15.52 -3.74
C CYS A 211 -12.77 14.04 -3.98
N ALA A 212 -14.01 13.67 -3.67
CA ALA A 212 -14.59 12.40 -4.06
C ALA A 212 -14.93 12.37 -5.56
N ASP A 213 -15.25 11.19 -6.07
CA ASP A 213 -16.02 11.04 -7.31
C ASP A 213 -17.51 10.98 -6.94
N GLY A 214 -18.23 12.07 -7.22
CA GLY A 214 -19.52 12.36 -6.61
C GLY A 214 -19.39 12.46 -5.09
N ASP A 215 -19.88 11.44 -4.36
CA ASP A 215 -19.75 11.33 -2.91
C ASP A 215 -18.79 10.21 -2.47
N ILE A 216 -18.27 9.39 -3.40
CA ILE A 216 -17.42 8.23 -3.10
C ILE A 216 -15.94 8.63 -3.15
N MET A 217 -15.27 8.57 -2.01
CA MET A 217 -13.86 8.88 -1.88
C MET A 217 -13.04 7.61 -1.67
N GLU A 218 -12.07 7.40 -2.55
CA GLU A 218 -11.02 6.40 -2.38
C GLU A 218 -9.96 6.90 -1.39
N GLY A 219 -9.46 6.04 -0.51
CA GLY A 219 -8.33 6.35 0.35
C GLY A 219 -7.71 5.13 1.01
N SER A 220 -6.70 5.35 1.84
CA SER A 220 -6.05 4.32 2.64
C SER A 220 -6.46 4.46 4.10
N VAL A 221 -6.68 3.32 4.75
CA VAL A 221 -6.99 3.20 6.17
C VAL A 221 -5.81 2.53 6.85
N THR A 222 -5.13 3.25 7.73
CA THR A 222 -4.00 2.76 8.53
C THR A 222 -4.45 2.50 9.96
N LEU A 223 -4.20 1.30 10.47
CA LEU A 223 -4.57 0.91 11.83
C LEU A 223 -3.74 1.71 12.86
N TRP A 224 -4.39 2.27 13.87
CA TRP A 224 -3.69 2.96 14.96
C TRP A 224 -3.02 1.94 15.89
N LEU A 225 -1.76 2.22 16.29
CA LEU A 225 -1.06 1.36 17.24
C LEU A 225 -1.69 1.42 18.63
N PRO A 226 -1.59 0.34 19.44
CA PRO A 226 -2.15 0.33 20.80
C PRO A 226 -1.53 1.42 21.68
N ASP A 227 -2.36 2.04 22.53
CA ASP A 227 -1.92 3.15 23.40
C ASP A 227 -0.85 2.73 24.43
N VAL A 228 -0.69 1.43 24.70
CA VAL A 228 0.37 0.87 25.56
C VAL A 228 1.78 0.99 24.97
N TRP A 229 1.90 1.28 23.66
CA TRP A 229 3.16 1.45 22.94
C TRP A 229 3.40 2.93 22.61
N PRO A 230 3.90 3.75 23.57
CA PRO A 230 4.17 5.15 23.31
C PRO A 230 5.29 5.32 22.27
N LEU A 231 5.03 6.14 21.25
CA LEU A 231 6.00 6.38 20.18
C LEU A 231 6.95 7.53 20.55
N GLN A 232 8.25 7.26 20.43
CA GLN A 232 9.29 8.28 20.53
C GLN A 232 9.77 8.69 19.13
N LYS A 233 9.89 10.00 18.91
CA LYS A 233 10.42 10.56 17.66
C LYS A 233 11.93 10.77 17.78
N HIS A 234 12.69 10.13 16.91
CA HIS A 234 14.13 10.36 16.76
C HIS A 234 14.42 11.10 15.45
N ARG A 235 15.41 12.00 15.47
CA ARG A 235 15.89 12.64 14.24
C ARG A 235 16.78 11.66 13.49
N HIS A 236 16.43 11.34 12.25
CA HIS A 236 17.24 10.46 11.41
C HIS A 236 18.59 11.12 11.09
N PRO A 237 19.74 10.44 11.31
CA PRO A 237 21.07 11.01 11.04
C PRO A 237 21.25 11.44 9.57
N TRP A 238 20.66 10.70 8.64
CA TRP A 238 20.62 11.04 7.21
C TRP A 238 19.39 11.88 6.80
N GLY A 239 18.85 12.68 7.73
CA GLY A 239 17.78 13.62 7.41
C GLY A 239 18.29 14.72 6.46
N ARG A 240 17.51 15.04 5.42
CA ARG A 240 17.84 16.08 4.44
C ARG A 240 17.92 17.47 5.09
N THR A 241 18.55 18.41 4.39
CA THR A 241 18.66 19.82 4.79
C THR A 241 17.35 20.60 4.58
N TYR A 242 16.50 20.15 3.65
CA TYR A 242 15.23 20.80 3.25
C TYR A 242 15.39 22.28 2.89
N ARG A 243 16.53 22.62 2.28
CA ARG A 243 16.85 23.97 1.83
C ARG A 243 17.46 23.89 0.45
N GLU A 244 16.93 24.67 -0.47
CA GLU A 244 17.45 24.82 -1.82
C GLU A 244 18.92 25.29 -1.76
N GLY A 245 19.76 24.71 -2.63
CA GLY A 245 21.19 25.05 -2.71
C GLY A 245 22.05 24.59 -1.52
N LYS A 246 21.49 23.91 -0.51
CA LYS A 246 22.26 23.39 0.63
C LYS A 246 22.49 21.89 0.54
N LEU A 247 23.72 21.51 0.18
CA LEU A 247 24.18 20.12 0.20
C LEU A 247 24.29 19.57 1.64
N ALA A 248 24.20 18.24 1.75
CA ALA A 248 24.22 17.48 3.01
C ALA A 248 25.61 17.48 3.66
#